data_AF-A0A828PHE0-F1
#
_entry.id   AF-A0A828PHE0-F1
#
_cell.length_a   1.000
_cell.length_b   1.000
_cell.length_c   1.000
_cell.angle_alpha   90.00
_cell.angle_beta   90.00
_cell.angle_gamma   90.00
#
_symmetry.space_group_name_H-M   'P 1'
#
loop_
_entity.id
_entity.type
_entity.pdbx_description
1 polymer ?
#
loop_
_entity_poly.entity_id
_entity_poly.type
_entity_poly.pdbx_seq_one_letter_code
_entity_poly.pdbx_strand_id
1 'polypeptide(L)'
;MFGGVELSKDRTKDKAETSNRKGINIGTLVRYGDVVSRVSLRYVKRHFLADNFYFPKKRLDDEYSVNASLWHNQIQWQGFVPKLNYRYRKIDSNISAFYSRSSSEWFMTVEKNW
;
A
#
# COMPACT_ATOMS: atom_id res chain seq x y z
N MET A 1 -3.41 -6.85 17.00
CA MET A 1 -3.71 -7.01 15.56
C MET A 1 -4.75 -5.98 15.16
N PHE A 2 -4.80 -5.59 13.89
CA PHE A 2 -5.79 -4.66 13.35
C PHE A 2 -6.24 -5.11 11.97
N GLY A 3 -7.45 -4.70 11.59
CA GLY A 3 -8.01 -4.94 10.26
C GLY A 3 -8.96 -3.81 9.89
N GLY A 4 -9.19 -3.64 8.58
CA GLY A 4 -10.04 -2.60 8.05
C GLY A 4 -10.53 -2.91 6.63
N VAL A 5 -11.57 -2.18 6.26
CA VAL A 5 -12.14 -2.16 4.91
C VAL A 5 -12.01 -0.74 4.39
N GLU A 6 -11.72 -0.62 3.09
CA GLU A 6 -11.63 0.66 2.41
C GLU A 6 -12.56 0.69 1.20
N LEU A 7 -13.20 1.83 0.99
CA LEU A 7 -14.00 2.13 -0.18
C LEU A 7 -13.63 3.54 -0.62
N SER A 8 -13.14 3.71 -1.85
CA SER A 8 -12.83 5.03 -2.39
C SER A 8 -13.34 5.17 -3.83
N LYS A 9 -13.58 6.41 -4.23
CA LYS A 9 -14.04 6.74 -5.58
C LYS A 9 -13.23 7.91 -6.10
N ASP A 10 -12.44 7.66 -7.13
CA ASP A 10 -11.65 8.69 -7.80
C ASP A 10 -12.45 9.19 -9.00
N ARG A 11 -12.77 10.48 -9.02
CA ARG A 11 -13.43 11.16 -10.15
C ARG A 11 -12.41 12.02 -10.89
N THR A 12 -12.17 11.68 -12.15
CA THR A 12 -11.26 12.41 -13.04
C THR A 12 -12.07 13.06 -14.16
N LYS A 13 -11.57 14.13 -14.78
CA LYS A 13 -12.22 14.78 -15.93
C LYS A 13 -12.48 13.80 -17.07
N ASP A 14 -11.60 12.81 -17.24
CA ASP A 14 -11.80 11.68 -18.13
C ASP A 14 -12.55 10.53 -17.41
N LYS A 15 -13.64 10.05 -18.03
CA LYS A 15 -14.41 8.92 -17.50
C LYS A 15 -13.61 7.61 -17.54
N ALA A 16 -12.64 7.49 -18.46
CA ALA A 16 -11.73 6.33 -18.52
C ALA A 16 -10.83 6.24 -17.28
N GLU A 17 -10.52 7.38 -16.65
CA GLU A 17 -9.70 7.48 -15.44
C GLU A 17 -10.52 7.52 -14.15
N THR A 18 -11.85 7.53 -14.24
CA THR A 18 -12.74 7.45 -13.07
C THR A 18 -12.79 6.01 -12.56
N SER A 19 -12.50 5.80 -11.28
CA SER A 19 -12.35 4.46 -10.72
C SER A 19 -12.98 4.31 -9.33
N ASN A 20 -13.56 3.15 -9.07
CA ASN A 20 -14.00 2.74 -7.75
C ASN A 20 -12.98 1.74 -7.18
N ARG A 21 -12.53 1.97 -5.95
CA ARG A 21 -11.60 1.09 -5.23
C ARG A 21 -12.31 0.50 -4.04
N LYS A 22 -12.19 -0.81 -3.87
CA LYS A 22 -12.69 -1.54 -2.72
C LYS A 22 -11.59 -2.46 -2.23
N GLY A 23 -11.25 -2.38 -0.95
CA GLY A 23 -10.13 -3.14 -0.42
C GLY A 23 -10.31 -3.54 1.02
N ILE A 24 -9.40 -4.40 1.45
CA ILE A 24 -9.24 -4.84 2.82
C ILE A 24 -7.78 -4.65 3.21
N ASN A 25 -7.55 -4.35 4.48
CA ASN A 25 -6.22 -4.33 5.06
C ASN A 25 -6.21 -5.06 6.39
N ILE A 26 -5.13 -5.78 6.65
CA ILE A 26 -4.90 -6.46 7.92
C ILE A 26 -3.46 -6.21 8.35
N GLY A 27 -3.21 -6.21 9.64
CA GLY A 27 -1.87 -6.05 10.15
C GLY A 27 -1.70 -6.46 11.59
N THR A 28 -0.45 -6.66 11.95
CA THR A 28 -0.04 -7.00 13.31
C THR A 28 1.12 -6.12 13.74
N LEU A 29 1.21 -5.93 15.05
CA LEU A 29 2.33 -5.28 15.71
C LEU A 29 2.81 -6.26 16.77
N VAL A 30 4.07 -6.67 16.67
CA VAL A 30 4.70 -7.62 17.57
C VAL A 30 5.84 -6.89 18.28
N ARG A 31 5.85 -6.98 19.61
CA ARG A 31 6.93 -6.45 20.44
C ARG A 31 7.67 -7.64 21.06
N TYR A 32 8.98 -7.65 20.91
CA TYR A 32 9.87 -8.62 21.53
C TYR A 32 10.99 -7.86 22.24
N GLY A 33 10.87 -7.72 23.57
CA GLY A 33 11.71 -6.81 24.34
C GLY A 33 11.58 -5.37 23.83
N ASP A 34 12.72 -4.77 23.50
CA ASP A 34 12.80 -3.41 22.94
C ASP A 34 12.62 -3.36 21.42
N VAL A 35 12.62 -4.50 20.74
CA VAL A 35 12.38 -4.58 19.30
C VAL A 35 10.87 -4.57 19.04
N VAL A 36 10.44 -3.71 18.13
CA VAL A 36 9.06 -3.68 17.67
C VAL A 36 9.03 -3.87 16.16
N SER A 37 8.18 -4.78 15.73
CA SER A 37 7.90 -5.04 14.32
C SER A 37 6.43 -4.77 14.04
N ARG A 38 6.15 -4.19 12.88
CA ARG A 38 4.80 -4.03 12.33
C ARG A 38 4.78 -4.61 10.94
N VAL A 39 3.80 -5.46 10.66
CA VAL A 39 3.55 -6.00 9.33
C VAL A 39 2.11 -5.76 8.96
N SER A 40 1.87 -5.32 7.73
CA SER A 40 0.52 -5.11 7.18
C SER A 40 0.43 -5.57 5.75
N LEU A 41 -0.71 -6.17 5.43
CA LEU A 41 -1.10 -6.63 4.11
C LEU A 41 -2.34 -5.85 3.68
N ARG A 42 -2.41 -5.48 2.42
CA ARG A 42 -3.55 -4.78 1.83
C ARG A 42 -3.83 -5.35 0.45
N TYR A 43 -5.11 -5.58 0.18
CA TYR A 43 -5.61 -6.03 -1.11
C TYR A 43 -6.75 -5.13 -1.56
N VAL A 44 -6.70 -4.67 -2.80
CA VAL A 44 -7.67 -3.73 -3.36
C VAL A 44 -8.05 -4.15 -4.76
N LYS A 45 -9.35 -4.15 -5.04
CA LYS A 45 -9.88 -4.19 -6.41
C LYS A 45 -10.19 -2.78 -6.88
N ARG A 46 -9.65 -2.41 -8.04
CA ARG A 46 -9.92 -1.14 -8.70
C ARG A 46 -10.64 -1.39 -10.02
N HIS A 47 -11.86 -0.86 -10.11
CA HIS A 47 -12.70 -0.95 -11.30
C HIS A 47 -12.80 0.43 -11.96
N PHE A 48 -12.37 0.55 -13.21
CA PHE A 48 -12.52 1.77 -14.01
C PHE A 48 -13.87 1.80 -14.74
N LEU A 49 -14.48 2.97 -14.85
CA LEU A 49 -15.88 3.13 -15.29
C LEU A 49 -16.07 3.20 -16.81
N ALA A 50 -15.04 3.57 -17.57
CA ALA A 50 -15.10 3.60 -19.03
C ALA A 50 -13.94 2.81 -19.67
N ASP A 51 -14.08 2.55 -20.97
CA ASP A 51 -13.07 1.86 -21.75
C ASP A 51 -11.79 2.71 -21.87
N ASN A 52 -10.65 2.05 -21.93
CA ASN A 52 -9.38 2.73 -22.12
C ASN A 52 -9.36 3.37 -23.52
N PHE A 53 -8.83 4.60 -23.64
CA PHE A 53 -8.70 5.30 -24.92
C PHE A 53 -7.90 4.48 -25.96
N TYR A 54 -6.89 3.71 -25.52
CA TYR A 54 -6.02 2.92 -26.40
C TYR A 54 -6.48 1.47 -26.61
N PHE A 55 -7.33 0.95 -25.73
CA PHE A 55 -7.83 -0.42 -25.79
C PHE A 55 -9.31 -0.44 -25.44
N PRO A 56 -10.20 -0.99 -26.29
CA PRO A 56 -11.64 -1.06 -26.02
C PRO A 56 -11.97 -2.14 -24.98
N LYS A 57 -11.37 -2.03 -23.79
CA LYS A 57 -11.54 -2.88 -22.62
C LYS A 57 -11.51 -2.01 -21.38
N LYS A 58 -12.45 -2.25 -20.47
CA LYS A 58 -12.43 -1.67 -19.12
C LYS A 58 -11.25 -2.21 -18.34
N ARG A 59 -10.44 -1.31 -17.79
CA ARG A 59 -9.32 -1.67 -16.94
C ARG A 59 -9.81 -2.21 -15.59
N LEU A 60 -9.23 -3.32 -15.17
CA LEU A 60 -9.43 -3.92 -13.85
C LEU A 60 -8.05 -4.17 -13.25
N ASP A 61 -7.82 -3.62 -12.07
CA ASP A 61 -6.56 -3.80 -11.36
C ASP A 61 -6.77 -4.44 -10.00
N ASP A 62 -5.97 -5.46 -9.72
CA ASP A 62 -5.76 -6.04 -8.40
C ASP A 62 -4.48 -5.45 -7.79
N GLU A 63 -4.63 -4.63 -6.76
CA GLU A 63 -3.52 -4.01 -6.04
C GLU A 63 -3.21 -4.79 -4.76
N TYR A 64 -2.00 -5.32 -4.65
CA TYR A 64 -1.45 -5.96 -3.47
C TYR A 64 -0.40 -5.05 -2.84
N SER A 65 -0.38 -4.95 -1.52
CA SER A 65 0.65 -4.20 -0.81
C SER A 65 1.05 -4.91 0.48
N VAL A 66 2.36 -4.98 0.70
CA VAL A 66 2.98 -5.43 1.95
C VAL A 66 3.77 -4.27 2.50
N ASN A 67 3.54 -3.91 3.77
CA ASN A 67 4.39 -2.95 4.47
C ASN A 67 4.90 -3.61 5.75
N ALA A 68 6.22 -3.62 5.92
CA ALA A 68 6.88 -4.06 7.14
C ALA A 68 7.71 -2.92 7.70
N SER A 69 7.70 -2.75 9.01
CA SER A 69 8.50 -1.76 9.73
C SER A 69 9.15 -2.44 10.92
N LEU A 70 10.43 -2.16 11.16
CA LEU A 70 11.20 -2.67 12.28
C LEU A 70 11.94 -1.51 12.94
N TRP A 71 11.85 -1.44 14.27
CA TRP A 71 12.61 -0.47 15.05
C TRP A 71 12.94 -1.02 16.43
N HIS A 72 13.87 -0.35 17.09
CA HIS A 72 14.31 -0.68 18.44
C HIS A 72 14.11 0.54 19.34
N ASN A 73 13.32 0.40 20.41
CA ASN A 73 12.93 1.55 21.24
C ASN A 73 14.13 2.22 21.95
N GLN A 74 15.19 1.45 22.28
CA GLN A 74 16.41 2.01 22.89
C GLN A 74 17.31 2.73 21.88
N ILE A 75 17.15 2.47 20.57
CA ILE A 75 17.88 3.21 19.54
C ILE A 75 17.08 4.49 19.34
N GLN A 76 17.34 5.47 20.19
CA GLN A 76 16.76 6.80 20.07
C GLN A 76 17.83 7.84 20.35
N TRP A 77 17.80 8.92 19.57
CA TRP A 77 18.67 10.07 19.79
C TRP A 77 17.80 11.29 20.01
N GLN A 78 17.87 11.93 21.18
CA GLN A 78 17.06 13.11 21.52
C GLN A 78 15.53 12.93 21.28
N GLY A 79 15.01 11.72 21.47
CA GLY A 79 13.59 11.38 21.24
C GLY A 79 13.24 11.05 19.78
N PHE A 80 14.23 11.02 18.88
CA PHE A 80 14.10 10.55 17.51
C PHE A 80 14.33 9.04 17.42
N VAL A 81 13.34 8.29 16.97
CA VAL A 81 13.39 6.84 16.78
C VAL A 81 13.52 6.53 15.29
N PRO A 82 14.65 5.96 14.84
CA PRO A 82 14.80 5.49 13.47
C PRO A 82 14.04 4.17 13.29
N LYS A 83 13.34 4.04 12.18
CA LYS A 83 12.63 2.83 11.77
C LYS A 83 13.09 2.43 10.38
N LEU A 84 13.40 1.16 10.22
CA LEU A 84 13.63 0.57 8.91
C LEU A 84 12.29 0.09 8.36
N ASN A 85 11.99 0.48 7.13
CA ASN A 85 10.74 0.12 6.47
C ASN A 85 11.02 -0.62 5.17
N TYR A 86 10.17 -1.58 4.90
CA TYR A 86 10.10 -2.29 3.64
C TYR A 86 8.68 -2.17 3.08
N ARG A 87 8.59 -1.85 1.80
CA ARG A 87 7.32 -1.73 1.10
C ARG A 87 7.38 -2.47 -0.23
N TYR A 88 6.48 -3.42 -0.38
CA TYR A 88 6.23 -4.10 -1.64
C TYR A 88 4.84 -3.74 -2.15
N ARG A 89 4.73 -3.41 -3.42
CA ARG A 89 3.46 -3.15 -4.11
C ARG A 89 3.45 -3.89 -5.42
N LYS A 90 2.34 -4.55 -5.71
CA LYS A 90 2.08 -5.20 -6.99
C LYS A 90 0.72 -4.75 -7.50
N ILE A 91 0.64 -4.38 -8.76
CA ILE A 91 -0.60 -4.11 -9.46
C ILE A 91 -0.66 -5.10 -10.60
N ASP A 92 -1.61 -6.02 -10.52
CA ASP A 92 -1.94 -6.94 -11.59
C ASP A 92 -3.12 -6.36 -12.36
N SER A 93 -2.91 -6.02 -13.63
CA SER A 93 -3.93 -5.40 -14.47
C SER A 93 -4.33 -6.31 -15.62
N ASN A 94 -5.61 -6.31 -15.99
CA ASN A 94 -6.10 -7.05 -17.15
C ASN A 94 -5.54 -6.55 -18.50
N ILE A 95 -4.95 -5.35 -18.54
CA ILE A 95 -4.14 -4.84 -19.65
C ILE A 95 -2.68 -4.87 -19.18
N SER A 96 -2.15 -6.08 -19.03
CA SER A 96 -0.89 -6.32 -18.33
C SER A 96 0.31 -5.65 -18.99
N ALA A 97 0.34 -5.61 -20.33
CA ALA A 97 1.43 -5.06 -21.12
C ALA A 97 1.74 -3.57 -20.82
N PHE A 98 0.81 -2.80 -20.26
CA PHE A 98 0.99 -1.37 -19.98
C PHE A 98 0.80 -0.99 -18.52
N TYR A 99 0.04 -1.77 -17.76
CA TYR A 99 -0.40 -1.35 -16.41
C TYR A 99 -0.02 -2.31 -15.28
N SER A 100 0.51 -3.49 -15.60
CA SER A 100 1.05 -4.36 -14.55
C SER A 100 2.40 -3.83 -14.08
N ARG A 101 2.55 -3.64 -12.77
CA ARG A 101 3.79 -3.13 -12.18
C ARG A 101 4.02 -3.72 -10.80
N SER A 102 5.28 -3.94 -10.47
CA SER A 102 5.72 -4.27 -9.12
C SER A 102 6.83 -3.33 -8.68
N SER A 103 6.80 -2.92 -7.41
CA SER A 103 7.87 -2.13 -6.81
C SER A 103 8.21 -2.68 -5.43
N SER A 104 9.51 -2.77 -5.14
CA SER A 104 10.04 -3.06 -3.82
C SER A 104 10.95 -1.92 -3.38
N GLU A 105 10.78 -1.43 -2.16
CA GLU A 105 11.54 -0.31 -1.64
C GLU A 105 11.92 -0.55 -0.18
N TRP A 106 13.17 -0.23 0.14
CA TRP A 106 13.67 -0.10 1.49
C TRP A 106 13.92 1.37 1.78
N PHE A 107 13.41 1.86 2.92
CA PHE A 107 13.61 3.24 3.31
C PHE A 107 13.63 3.36 4.84
N MET A 108 14.32 4.38 5.33
CA MET A 108 14.34 4.71 6.74
C MET A 108 13.43 5.90 7.02
N THR A 109 12.73 5.85 8.15
CA THR A 109 11.97 6.98 8.68
C THR A 109 12.48 7.30 10.07
N VAL A 110 12.48 8.58 10.43
CA VAL A 110 12.78 9.02 11.79
C VAL A 110 11.53 9.68 12.34
N GLU A 111 11.03 9.17 13.46
CA GLU A 111 9.86 9.72 14.13
C GLU A 111 10.27 10.33 15.46
N LYS A 112 9.72 11.51 15.78
CA LYS A 112 9.92 12.15 17.08
C LYS A 112 8.73 11.84 17.99
N ASN A 113 9.00 11.25 19.15
CA ASN A 113 7.99 11.08 20.17
C ASN A 113 7.85 12.42 20.92
N TRP A 114 6.66 13.00 20.93
CA TRP A 114 6.31 14.23 21.67
C TRP A 114 5.77 13.88 23.05
#